data_AF-A0A1H1VI89-F1
#
_entry.id   AF-A0A1H1VI89-F1
#
_cell.length_a   1.000
_cell.length_b   1.000
_cell.length_c   1.000
_cell.angle_alpha   90.00
_cell.angle_beta   90.00
_cell.angle_gamma   90.00
#
_symmetry.space_group_name_H-M   'P 1'
#
loop_
_entity.id
_entity.type
_entity.pdbx_description
1 polymer ?
#
loop_
_entity_poly.entity_id
_entity_poly.type
_entity_poly.pdbx_seq_one_letter_code
_entity_poly.pdbx_strand_id
1 'polypeptide(L)' 'MTQTDRPSPIQSCPLCGSDNACQPARTGSFDGDCWCKQMVVDAEVLQRIPDAARDTACLCQRCASGEAE' A
#
# COMPACT_ATOMS: atom_id res chain seq x y z
N MET A 1 14.44 1.39 19.64
CA MET A 1 14.47 2.11 18.35
C MET A 1 13.68 1.26 17.35
N THR A 2 12.37 1.45 17.35
CA THR A 2 11.42 0.58 16.63
C THR A 2 11.47 0.93 15.15
N GLN A 3 11.70 -0.07 14.31
CA GLN A 3 11.91 0.04 12.86
C GLN A 3 10.59 0.33 12.13
N THR A 4 10.00 1.51 12.35
CA THR A 4 8.80 2.01 11.65
C THR A 4 9.14 2.98 10.52
N ASP A 5 10.42 3.25 10.27
CA ASP A 5 10.87 4.28 9.32
C ASP A 5 11.22 3.73 7.92
N ARG A 6 11.10 2.42 7.69
CA ARG A 6 11.43 1.81 6.38
C ARG A 6 10.18 1.29 5.68
N PRO A 7 10.05 1.53 4.37
CA PRO A 7 8.94 0.99 3.60
C PRO A 7 9.04 -0.54 3.57
N SER A 8 7.88 -1.19 3.66
CA SER A 8 7.79 -2.64 3.47
C SER A 8 8.16 -3.00 2.04
N PRO A 9 8.99 -4.04 1.82
CA PRO A 9 9.36 -4.49 0.48
C PRO A 9 8.25 -5.28 -0.23
N ILE A 10 7.06 -5.44 0.37
CA ILE A 10 5.95 -6.18 -0.23
C ILE A 10 5.37 -5.39 -1.41
N GLN A 11 5.45 -6.00 -2.59
CA GLN A 11 4.96 -5.43 -3.85
C GLN A 11 3.56 -5.93 -4.25
N SER A 12 2.96 -6.83 -3.48
CA SER A 12 1.63 -7.38 -3.73
C SER A 12 0.57 -6.64 -2.91
N CYS A 13 -0.53 -6.26 -3.56
CA CYS A 13 -1.68 -5.66 -2.90
C CYS A 13 -2.36 -6.70 -2.00
N PRO A 14 -2.60 -6.41 -0.71
CA PRO A 14 -3.20 -7.38 0.21
C PRO A 14 -4.70 -7.64 -0.06
N LEU A 15 -5.37 -6.82 -0.87
CA LEU A 15 -6.78 -6.99 -1.22
C LEU A 15 -7.00 -7.86 -2.45
N CYS A 16 -6.17 -7.70 -3.50
CA CYS A 16 -6.37 -8.38 -4.79
C CYS A 16 -5.20 -9.26 -5.24
N GLY A 17 -4.08 -9.28 -4.50
CA GLY A 17 -2.88 -10.06 -4.82
C GLY A 17 -2.05 -9.54 -6.01
N SER A 18 -2.57 -8.56 -6.77
CA SER A 18 -1.86 -7.95 -7.91
C SER A 18 -0.73 -7.02 -7.46
N ASP A 19 0.13 -6.60 -8.40
CA ASP A 19 1.19 -5.62 -8.10
C ASP A 19 0.60 -4.30 -7.56
N ASN A 20 1.17 -3.79 -6.47
CA ASN A 20 0.72 -2.56 -5.82
C ASN A 20 1.32 -1.28 -6.42
N ALA A 21 2.27 -1.40 -7.34
CA ALA A 21 3.01 -0.29 -7.96
C ALA A 21 3.58 0.71 -6.94
N CYS A 22 3.88 0.27 -5.72
CA CYS A 22 4.42 1.15 -4.67
C CYS A 22 5.91 1.40 -4.92
N GLN A 23 6.28 2.66 -5.16
CA GLN A 23 7.69 3.03 -5.37
C GLN A 23 8.54 2.76 -4.11
N PRO A 24 8.15 3.20 -2.89
CA PRO A 24 8.92 2.90 -1.68
C PRO A 24 9.15 1.40 -1.42
N ALA A 25 8.18 0.54 -1.74
CA ALA A 25 8.35 -0.91 -1.62
C ALA A 25 9.40 -1.46 -2.59
N ARG A 26 9.50 -0.85 -3.78
CA ARG A 26 10.47 -1.21 -4.82
C ARG A 26 11.87 -0.68 -4.54
N THR A 27 11.98 0.56 -4.05
CA THR A 27 13.25 1.26 -3.85
C THR A 27 13.83 1.12 -2.44
N GLY A 28 13.00 0.73 -1.47
CA GLY A 28 13.38 0.71 -0.06
C GLY A 28 13.49 2.10 0.58
N SER A 29 12.97 3.16 -0.08
CA SER A 29 13.06 4.56 0.37
C SER A 29 11.79 5.36 0.09
N PHE A 30 11.42 6.25 1.02
CA PHE A 30 10.28 7.18 0.88
C PHE A 30 10.57 8.45 0.06
N ASP A 31 11.82 8.61 -0.40
CA ASP A 31 12.31 9.77 -1.17
C ASP A 31 11.64 9.90 -2.57
N GLY A 32 11.00 8.82 -3.03
CA GLY A 32 10.35 8.75 -4.34
C GLY A 32 8.93 9.33 -4.42
N ASP A 33 8.47 9.60 -5.64
CA ASP A 33 7.09 10.00 -5.92
C ASP A 33 6.22 8.76 -6.16
N CYS A 34 5.29 8.48 -5.26
CA CYS A 34 4.38 7.34 -5.39
C CYS A 34 2.98 7.85 -5.71
N TRP A 35 2.24 7.14 -6.56
CA TRP A 35 0.85 7.47 -6.89
C TRP A 35 -0.02 7.64 -5.63
N CYS A 36 0.31 6.92 -4.54
CA CYS A 36 -0.43 7.02 -3.28
C CYS A 36 -0.32 8.38 -2.60
N LYS A 37 0.68 9.20 -2.94
CA LYS A 37 0.80 10.60 -2.48
C LYS A 37 -0.21 11.52 -3.18
N GLN A 38 -0.75 11.10 -4.32
CA GLN A 38 -1.63 11.91 -5.16
C GLN A 38 -3.12 11.55 -5.00
N MET A 39 -3.45 10.64 -4.10
CA MET A 39 -4.83 10.22 -3.87
C MET A 39 -5.13 9.99 -2.39
N VAL A 40 -6.41 10.05 -2.06
CA VAL A 40 -6.92 9.71 -0.72
C VAL A 40 -7.51 8.32 -0.80
N VAL A 41 -7.10 7.44 0.10
CA VAL A 41 -7.66 6.09 0.23
C VAL A 41 -8.93 6.18 1.07
N ASP A 42 -10.02 5.65 0.55
CA ASP A 42 -11.30 5.66 1.25
C ASP A 42 -11.26 4.82 2.53
N ALA A 43 -11.93 5.27 3.58
CA ALA A 43 -11.89 4.60 4.87
C ALA A 43 -12.47 3.19 4.80
N GLU A 44 -13.49 2.99 3.96
CA GLU A 44 -14.11 1.68 3.75
C GLU A 44 -13.13 0.68 3.13
N VAL A 45 -12.24 1.13 2.23
CA VAL A 45 -11.16 0.30 1.68
C VAL A 45 -10.19 -0.12 2.78
N LEU A 46 -9.81 0.80 3.66
CA LEU A 46 -8.92 0.50 4.79
C LEU A 46 -9.53 -0.51 5.76
N GLN A 47 -10.86 -0.51 5.92
CA GLN A 47 -11.55 -1.49 6.75
C GLN A 47 -11.51 -2.90 6.14
N ARG A 48 -11.43 -3.03 4.81
CA ARG A 48 -11.32 -4.31 4.10
C ARG A 48 -9.95 -4.96 4.21
N ILE A 49 -8.92 -4.24 4.65
CA ILE A 49 -7.56 -4.78 4.81
C ILE A 49 -7.56 -5.84 5.92
N PRO A 50 -7.08 -7.07 5.66
CA PRO A 50 -6.91 -8.08 6.70
C PRO A 50 -5.99 -7.58 7.82
N ASP A 51 -6.29 -7.90 9.07
CA ASP A 51 -5.51 -7.41 10.22
C ASP A 51 -4.01 -7.75 10.14
N ALA A 52 -3.67 -8.95 9.66
CA ALA A 52 -2.30 -9.38 9.44
C ALA A 52 -1.57 -8.58 8.32
N ALA A 53 -2.33 -7.91 7.43
CA ALA A 53 -1.82 -7.12 6.33
C ALA A 53 -1.82 -5.60 6.62
N ARG A 54 -2.40 -5.17 7.75
CA ARG A 54 -2.40 -3.77 8.17
C ARG A 54 -0.95 -3.36 8.51
N ASP A 55 -0.57 -2.17 8.06
CA ASP A 55 0.78 -1.61 8.26
C ASP A 55 1.94 -2.47 7.70
N THR A 56 1.66 -3.50 6.88
CA THR A 56 2.69 -4.37 6.30
C THR A 56 2.81 -4.29 4.78
N ALA A 57 1.80 -3.86 4.03
CA ALA A 57 1.86 -3.74 2.58
C ALA A 57 1.01 -2.58 2.05
N CYS A 58 1.43 -2.00 0.92
CA CYS A 58 0.65 -0.98 0.24
C CYS A 58 -0.46 -1.60 -0.64
N LEU A 59 -1.59 -0.91 -0.73
CA LEU A 59 -2.66 -1.19 -1.70
C LEU A 59 -2.19 -0.86 -3.12
N CYS A 60 -2.83 -1.42 -4.15
CA CYS A 60 -2.70 -0.92 -5.53
C CYS A 60 -3.66 0.24 -5.78
N GLN A 61 -3.41 1.04 -6.83
CA GLN A 61 -4.25 2.19 -7.18
C GLN A 61 -5.74 1.82 -7.36
N ARG A 62 -6.03 0.68 -8.02
CA ARG A 62 -7.41 0.18 -8.19
C ARG A 62 -8.11 -0.04 -6.85
N CYS A 63 -7.50 -0.84 -5.99
CA CYS A 63 -8.08 -1.13 -4.68
C CYS A 63 -8.17 0.12 -3.81
N ALA A 64 -7.17 1.00 -3.87
CA ALA A 64 -7.15 2.28 -3.16
C ALA A 64 -8.29 3.22 -3.58
N SER A 65 -8.73 3.14 -4.85
CA SER A 65 -9.88 3.89 -5.38
C SER A 65 -11.24 3.26 -5.06
N GLY A 66 -11.29 2.11 -4.36
CA GLY A 66 -12.53 1.38 -4.10
C GLY A 66 -12.97 0.41 -5.20
N GLU A 67 -12.24 0.36 -6.32
CA GLU A 67 -12.51 -0.52 -7.46
C GLU A 67 -11.93 -1.91 -7.18
N ALA A 68 -12.60 -2.67 -6.31
CA ALA A 68 -12.23 -4.02 -5.92
C ALA A 68 -13.15 -5.06 -6.59
N GLU A 69 -13.05 -5.15 -7.92
CA GLU A 69 -13.65 -6.21 -8.74
C GLU A 69 -12.58 -6.97 -9.54
#